data_AF-A0A966VTT8-F1
#
_entry.id   AF-A0A966VTT8-F1
#
_cell.length_a   1.000
_cell.length_b   1.000
_cell.length_c   1.000
_cell.angle_alpha   90.00
_cell.angle_beta   90.00
_cell.angle_gamma   90.00
#
_symmetry.space_group_name_H-M   'P 1'
#
loop_
_entity.id
_entity.type
_entity.pdbx_description
1 polymer ?
#
loop_
_entity_poly.entity_id
_entity_poly.type
_entity_poly.pdbx_seq_one_letter_code
_entity_poly.pdbx_strand_id
1 'polypeptide(L)' 'MDVSDATFQREVLERSKTTPVIVDLWATWCGPCKTLGPILEKVVKAT' A
#
# COMPACT_ATOMS: atom_id res chain seq x y z
N MET A 1 2.11 6.24 -3.06
CA MET A 1 2.02 7.17 -1.91
C MET A 1 2.74 6.47 -0.78
N ASP A 2 3.86 7.02 -0.32
CA ASP A 2 4.54 6.48 0.85
C ASP A 2 3.92 7.05 2.12
N VAL A 3 3.68 6.17 3.11
CA VAL A 3 3.08 6.52 4.39
C VAL A 3 4.13 6.43 5.47
N SER A 4 4.21 7.46 6.30
CA SER A 4 5.00 7.47 7.53
C SER A 4 4.12 7.24 8.75
N ASP A 5 4.72 6.88 9.88
CA ASP A 5 4.03 6.71 11.17
C ASP A 5 3.18 7.94 11.54
N ALA A 6 3.71 9.14 11.35
CA ALA A 6 3.00 10.40 11.64
C ALA A 6 1.73 10.58 10.80
N THR A 7 1.67 9.95 9.62
CA THR A 7 0.56 10.07 8.68
C THR A 7 -0.37 8.85 8.68
N PHE A 8 0.01 7.75 9.33
CA PHE A 8 -0.67 6.46 9.23
C PHE A 8 -2.13 6.54 9.70
N GLN A 9 -2.39 7.24 10.80
CA GLN A 9 -3.75 7.47 11.32
C GLN A 9 -4.67 8.06 10.23
N ARG A 10 -4.23 9.12 9.57
CA ARG A 10 -5.05 9.85 8.59
C ARG A 10 -5.15 9.10 7.27
N GLU A 11 -4.02 8.67 6.72
CA GLU A 11 -3.96 8.13 5.35
C GLU A 11 -4.35 6.66 5.25
N VAL A 12 -4.29 5.90 6.34
CA VAL A 12 -4.67 4.48 6.35
C VAL A 12 -5.93 4.27 7.17
N LEU A 13 -5.89 4.56 8.48
CA LEU A 13 -7.00 4.20 9.37
C LEU A 13 -8.28 4.98 9.06
N GLU A 14 -8.23 6.31 9.01
CA GLU A 14 -9.42 7.12 8.74
C GLU A 14 -9.95 6.90 7.31
N ARG A 15 -9.08 6.79 6.30
CA ARG A 15 -9.50 6.48 4.92
C ARG A 15 -10.13 5.11 4.77
N SER A 16 -9.63 4.10 5.50
CA SER A 16 -10.15 2.72 5.42
C SER A 16 -11.63 2.60 5.79
N LYS A 17 -12.20 3.60 6.49
CA LYS A 17 -13.62 3.63 6.84
C LYS A 17 -14.54 3.84 5.63
N THR A 18 -14.03 4.45 4.56
CA THR A 18 -14.81 4.80 3.38
C THR A 18 -14.29 4.18 2.10
N THR A 19 -13.03 3.78 2.06
CA THR A 19 -12.38 3.25 0.85
C THR A 19 -11.42 2.13 1.25
N PRO A 20 -11.46 0.96 0.60
CA PRO A 20 -10.49 -0.09 0.86
C PRO A 20 -9.05 0.41 0.70
N VAL A 21 -8.20 0.14 1.68
CA VAL A 21 -6.78 0.49 1.67
C VAL A 21 -5.95 -0.78 1.69
N ILE A 22 -5.06 -0.93 0.71
CA ILE A 22 -4.04 -1.98 0.67
C ILE A 22 -2.70 -1.35 1.08
N VAL A 23 -2.05 -1.94 2.07
CA VAL A 23 -0.73 -1.51 2.55
C VAL A 23 0.32 -2.47 2.01
N ASP A 24 1.21 -1.98 1.17
CA ASP A 24 2.38 -2.72 0.67
C ASP A 24 3.58 -2.49 1.60
N LEU A 25 3.88 -3.47 2.43
CA LEU A 25 5.06 -3.44 3.30
C LEU A 25 6.25 -4.02 2.54
N TRP A 26 7.13 -3.14 2.04
CA TRP A 26 8.23 -3.52 1.17
C TRP A 26 9.57 -2.93 1.63
N ALA A 27 10.65 -3.39 0.99
CA ALA A 27 11.99 -2.82 1.12
C ALA A 27 12.80 -3.01 -0.16
N THR A 28 13.82 -2.18 -0.40
CA THR A 28 14.68 -2.23 -1.60
C THR A 28 15.44 -3.55 -1.75
N TRP A 29 15.71 -4.22 -0.63
CA TRP A 29 16.36 -5.52 -0.54
C TRP A 29 15.38 -6.70 -0.56
N CYS A 30 14.07 -6.47 -0.49
CA CYS A 30 13.08 -7.53 -0.51
C CYS A 30 12.92 -8.10 -1.93
N GLY A 31 13.52 -9.27 -2.17
CA GLY A 31 13.41 -9.99 -3.45
C GLY A 31 11.96 -10.29 -3.87
N PRO A 32 11.14 -10.94 -3.02
CA PRO A 32 9.74 -11.25 -3.35
C PRO A 32 8.88 -10.01 -3.64
N CYS A 33 9.11 -8.91 -2.92
CA CYS A 33 8.35 -7.67 -3.06
C CYS A 33 8.50 -7.06 -4.47
N LYS A 34 9.65 -7.23 -5.11
CA LYS A 34 9.90 -6.74 -6.48
C LYS A 34 9.00 -7.39 -7.53
N THR A 35 8.57 -8.63 -7.29
CA THR A 35 7.61 -9.33 -8.16
C THR A 35 6.17 -9.00 -7.77
N LEU A 36 5.89 -8.93 -6.47
CA LEU A 36 4.53 -8.73 -5.95
C LEU A 36 4.01 -7.30 -6.18
N GLY A 37 4.84 -6.27 -6.00
CA GLY A 37 4.46 -4.87 -6.14
C GLY A 37 3.75 -4.55 -7.46
N PRO A 38 4.35 -4.88 -8.63
CA PRO A 38 3.71 -4.66 -9.93
C PRO A 38 2.38 -5.41 -10.12
N ILE A 39 2.21 -6.57 -9.46
CA ILE A 39 0.96 -7.34 -9.51
C ILE A 39 -0.11 -6.63 -8.69
N LEU A 40 0.23 -6.20 -7.46
CA LEU A 40 -0.68 -5.43 -6.61
C LEU A 40 -1.14 -4.13 -7.28
N GLU A 41 -0.21 -3.38 -7.89
CA GLU A 41 -0.55 -2.15 -8.61
C GLU A 41 -1.55 -2.37 -9.76
N LYS A 42 -1.42 -3.48 -10.49
CA LYS A 42 -2.36 -3.82 -11.58
C LYS A 42 -3.75 -4.11 -11.04
N VAL A 43 -3.86 -4.85 -9.95
CA VAL A 43 -5.16 -5.21 -9.34
C VAL A 43 -5.85 -3.96 -8.78
N VAL A 44 -5.11 -3.10 -8.08
CA VAL A 44 -5.66 -1.86 -7.51
C VAL A 44 -6.14 -0.90 -8.59
N LYS A 45 -5.41 -0.75 -9.71
CA LYS A 45 -5.83 0.15 -10.82
C LYS A 45 -7.01 -0.38 -11.63
N ALA A 46 -7.35 -1.67 -11.51
CA ALA A 46 -8.47 -2.28 -12.22
C ALA A 46 -9.81 -2.15 -11.48
N THR A 47 -9.80 -1.57 -10.27
CA THR A 47 -10.97 -1.36 -9.40
C THR A 47 -11.22 0.13 -9.23
#